data_AF-A0A0F4KN50-F1
#
_entry.id   AF-A0A0F4KN50-F1
#
_cell.length_a   1.000
_cell.length_b   1.000
_cell.length_c   1.000
_cell.angle_alpha   90.00
_cell.angle_beta   90.00
_cell.angle_gamma   90.00
#
_symmetry.space_group_name_H-M   'P 1'
#
loop_
_entity.id
_entity.type
_entity.pdbx_description
1 polymer ?
#
loop_
_entity_poly.entity_id
_entity_poly.type
_entity_poly.pdbx_seq_one_letter_code
_entity_poly.pdbx_strand_id
1 'polypeptide(L)'
;MNKSKNFTINGKISIDENHGHQKVLHHSQRRLTSKDLPKSIRLPLDTHSAISTISNIENKKMYEVVTDIVEEYIQHLPPQNKKLIRNNVEAIKNWKSDKDD
;
A
#
# COMPACT_ATOMS: atom_id res chain seq x y z
N MET A 1 36.78 -10.67 27.92
CA MET A 1 35.51 -11.27 27.45
C MET A 1 34.41 -10.27 27.76
N ASN A 2 33.58 -9.75 26.85
CA ASN A 2 33.03 -10.28 25.61
C ASN A 2 32.97 -9.22 24.49
N LYS A 3 33.12 -9.69 23.24
CA LYS A 3 33.16 -8.91 22.00
C LYS A 3 31.79 -8.31 21.68
N SER A 4 31.69 -6.99 21.55
CA SER A 4 30.59 -6.34 20.81
C SER A 4 30.72 -6.68 19.33
N LYS A 5 29.71 -7.35 18.77
CA LYS A 5 29.60 -7.53 17.32
C LYS A 5 28.96 -6.28 16.74
N ASN A 6 29.78 -5.42 16.12
CA ASN A 6 29.30 -4.38 15.23
C ASN A 6 28.84 -5.05 13.94
N PHE A 7 27.53 -5.04 13.67
CA PHE A 7 26.99 -5.33 12.36
C PHE A 7 26.79 -3.99 11.64
N THR A 8 27.79 -3.59 10.86
CA THR A 8 27.64 -2.52 9.88
C THR A 8 26.81 -3.05 8.74
N ILE A 9 25.57 -2.55 8.61
CA ILE A 9 24.75 -2.76 7.42
C ILE A 9 24.77 -1.46 6.64
N ASN A 10 25.61 -1.43 5.61
CA ASN A 10 25.63 -0.36 4.61
C ASN A 10 24.36 -0.48 3.75
N GLY A 11 23.46 0.48 3.90
CA GLY A 11 22.25 0.57 3.09
C GLY A 11 21.26 1.48 3.78
N LYS A 12 21.24 2.75 3.37
CA LYS A 12 20.43 3.85 3.91
C LYS A 12 19.00 3.38 4.26
N ILE A 13 18.75 3.10 5.53
CA ILE A 13 17.40 3.18 6.06
C ILE A 13 17.16 4.68 6.20
N SER A 14 16.46 5.27 5.23
CA SER A 14 15.79 6.55 5.45
C SER A 14 14.73 6.27 6.51
N ILE A 15 15.14 6.34 7.77
CA ILE A 15 14.25 6.37 8.91
C ILE A 15 13.64 7.77 8.84
N ASP A 16 12.54 7.89 8.09
CA ASP A 16 11.68 9.06 8.17
C ASP A 16 11.04 9.01 9.57
N GLU A 17 11.68 9.71 10.52
CA GLU A 17 11.14 10.05 11.83
C GLU A 17 9.97 11.03 11.65
N ASN A 18 8.87 10.54 11.08
CA ASN A 18 7.62 11.26 11.07
C ASN A 18 6.58 10.39 11.77
N HIS A 19 6.25 10.75 13.02
CA HIS A 19 5.11 10.21 13.77
C HIS A 19 3.78 10.71 13.17
N GLY A 20 3.65 10.62 11.84
CA GLY A 20 2.52 11.07 11.04
C GLY A 20 2.16 9.97 10.06
N HIS A 21 0.90 9.54 10.09
CA HIS A 21 0.21 8.62 9.17
C HIS A 21 1.01 8.19 7.93
N GLN A 22 1.89 7.20 8.09
CA GLN A 22 2.63 6.62 6.97
C GLN A 22 1.66 5.80 6.13
N LYS A 23 1.51 6.18 4.85
CA LYS A 23 0.71 5.45 3.87
C LYS A 23 1.26 4.04 3.69
N VAL A 24 0.39 3.04 3.74
CA VAL A 24 0.76 1.62 3.61
C VAL A 24 0.68 1.16 2.16
N LEU A 25 -0.35 1.61 1.44
CA LEU A 25 -0.65 1.23 0.07
C LEU A 25 -0.05 2.21 -0.95
N HIS A 26 0.19 1.71 -2.15
CA HIS A 26 0.65 2.54 -3.26
C HIS A 26 -0.53 3.27 -3.90
N HIS A 27 -0.46 4.60 -3.86
CA HIS A 27 -1.44 5.46 -4.52
C HIS A 27 -0.81 5.93 -5.82
N SER A 28 -1.16 5.29 -6.95
CA SER A 28 -0.63 5.70 -8.24
C SER A 28 -1.11 7.11 -8.56
N GLN A 29 -0.21 8.07 -8.66
CA GLN A 29 -0.51 9.41 -9.18
C GLN A 29 -0.48 9.46 -10.71
N ARG A 30 -0.07 8.36 -11.35
CA ARG A 30 0.05 8.25 -12.80
C ARG A 30 -1.19 7.57 -13.37
N ARG A 31 -1.65 8.05 -14.54
CA ARG A 31 -2.59 7.32 -15.38
C ARG A 31 -1.98 5.97 -15.78
N LEU A 32 -2.51 4.89 -15.21
CA LEU A 32 -2.11 3.51 -15.53
C LEU A 32 -2.44 3.20 -16.99
N THR A 33 -1.52 2.56 -17.70
CA THR A 33 -1.79 2.06 -19.05
C THR A 33 -2.51 0.71 -18.99
N SER A 34 -3.03 0.20 -20.11
CA SER A 34 -3.72 -1.10 -20.14
C SER A 34 -2.86 -2.27 -19.66
N LYS A 35 -1.53 -2.14 -19.71
CA LYS A 35 -0.60 -3.16 -19.18
C LYS A 35 -0.45 -3.08 -17.66
N ASP A 36 -0.78 -1.94 -17.07
CA ASP A 36 -0.69 -1.66 -15.63
C ASP A 36 -2.05 -1.75 -14.94
N LEU A 37 -3.06 -2.29 -15.62
CA LEU A 37 -4.41 -2.43 -15.08
C LEU A 37 -4.37 -3.29 -13.80
N PRO A 38 -4.92 -2.79 -12.68
CA PRO A 38 -4.92 -3.52 -11.43
C PRO A 38 -5.72 -4.81 -11.54
N LYS A 39 -5.42 -5.76 -10.65
CA LYS A 39 -6.14 -7.04 -10.58
C LYS A 39 -7.63 -6.81 -10.29
N SER A 40 -8.49 -7.54 -10.98
CA SER A 40 -9.94 -7.47 -10.78
C SER A 40 -10.39 -8.29 -9.57
N ILE A 41 -11.35 -7.74 -8.82
CA ILE A 41 -12.07 -8.45 -7.74
C ILE A 41 -13.57 -8.45 -8.02
N ARG A 42 -14.29 -9.46 -7.56
CA ARG A 42 -15.76 -9.51 -7.63
C ARG A 42 -16.35 -8.88 -6.38
N LEU A 43 -17.36 -8.04 -6.54
CA LEU A 43 -18.04 -7.32 -5.46
C LEU A 43 -19.56 -7.50 -5.58
N PRO A 44 -20.30 -7.44 -4.47
CA PRO A 44 -21.75 -7.27 -4.48
C PRO A 44 -22.17 -6.01 -5.26
N LEU A 45 -23.37 -6.04 -5.86
CA LEU A 45 -23.84 -4.99 -6.75
C LEU A 45 -23.98 -3.63 -6.04
N ASP A 46 -24.49 -3.64 -4.81
CA ASP A 46 -24.63 -2.44 -3.98
C ASP A 46 -23.27 -1.77 -3.69
N THR A 47 -22.27 -2.57 -3.33
CA THR A 47 -20.91 -2.12 -3.04
C THR A 47 -20.24 -1.56 -4.28
N HIS A 48 -20.39 -2.24 -5.43
CA HIS A 48 -19.91 -1.74 -6.71
C HIS A 48 -20.55 -0.39 -7.06
N SER A 49 -21.86 -0.26 -6.92
CA SER A 49 -22.60 0.97 -7.20
C SER A 49 -22.18 2.12 -6.27
N ALA A 50 -21.94 1.83 -5.00
CA ALA A 50 -21.43 2.82 -4.05
C ALA A 50 -20.04 3.32 -4.46
N ILE A 51 -19.10 2.41 -4.76
CA ILE A 51 -17.75 2.77 -5.22
C ILE A 51 -17.80 3.57 -6.52
N SER A 52 -18.65 3.17 -7.48
CA SER A 52 -18.82 3.87 -8.75
C SER A 52 -19.35 5.29 -8.53
N THR A 53 -20.28 5.47 -7.61
CA THR A 53 -20.83 6.79 -7.27
C THR A 53 -19.76 7.69 -6.64
N ILE A 54 -18.99 7.18 -5.68
CA ILE A 54 -17.88 7.92 -5.05
C ILE A 54 -16.83 8.30 -6.11
N SER A 55 -16.45 7.35 -6.98
CA SER A 55 -15.53 7.56 -8.10
C SER A 55 -15.97 8.70 -9.01
N ASN A 56 -17.27 8.80 -9.30
CA ASN A 56 -17.83 9.89 -10.10
C ASN A 56 -17.81 11.23 -9.34
N ILE A 57 -18.17 11.25 -8.06
CA ILE A 57 -18.18 12.46 -7.23
C ILE A 57 -16.77 13.04 -7.08
N GLU A 58 -15.78 12.18 -6.84
CA GLU A 58 -14.38 12.59 -6.61
C GLU A 58 -13.57 12.73 -7.90
N ASN A 59 -14.17 12.46 -9.07
CA ASN A 59 -13.49 12.42 -10.37
C ASN A 59 -12.22 11.54 -10.34
N LYS A 60 -12.30 10.38 -9.68
CA LYS A 60 -11.24 9.37 -9.59
C LYS A 60 -11.63 8.12 -10.36
N LYS A 61 -10.69 7.22 -10.61
CA LYS A 61 -10.99 5.86 -11.07
C LYS A 61 -11.40 4.99 -9.89
N MET A 62 -12.28 4.00 -10.12
CA MET A 62 -12.79 3.13 -9.06
C MET A 62 -11.68 2.41 -8.28
N TYR A 63 -10.58 2.01 -8.92
CA TYR A 63 -9.46 1.35 -8.23
C TYR A 63 -8.67 2.29 -7.30
N GLU A 64 -8.66 3.60 -7.59
CA GLU A 64 -8.06 4.61 -6.71
C GLU A 64 -8.93 4.77 -5.47
N VAL A 65 -10.25 4.86 -5.67
CA VAL A 65 -11.23 4.92 -4.57
C VAL A 65 -11.14 3.69 -3.66
N VAL A 66 -11.06 2.49 -4.24
CA VAL A 66 -10.86 1.26 -3.45
C VAL A 66 -9.56 1.33 -2.64
N THR A 67 -8.49 1.85 -3.23
CA THR A 67 -7.20 2.01 -2.54
C THR A 67 -7.32 2.99 -1.37
N ASP A 68 -7.95 4.13 -1.58
CA ASP A 68 -8.17 5.17 -0.57
C ASP A 68 -9.02 4.64 0.59
N ILE A 69 -10.11 3.93 0.31
CA ILE A 69 -10.99 3.33 1.33
C ILE A 69 -10.23 2.30 2.17
N VAL A 70 -9.43 1.43 1.54
CA VAL A 70 -8.66 0.42 2.26
C VAL A 70 -7.53 1.06 3.07
N GLU A 71 -6.85 2.07 2.53
CA GLU A 71 -5.83 2.83 3.26
C GLU A 71 -6.45 3.48 4.51
N GLU A 72 -7.59 4.15 4.37
CA GLU A 72 -8.29 4.77 5.48
C GLU A 72 -8.67 3.75 6.55
N TYR A 73 -9.18 2.58 6.15
CA TYR A 73 -9.47 1.49 7.07
C TYR A 73 -8.20 1.03 7.81
N ILE A 74 -7.08 0.87 7.12
CA ILE A 74 -5.79 0.51 7.72
C ILE A 74 -5.33 1.56 8.73
N GLN A 75 -5.54 2.85 8.44
CA GLN A 75 -5.11 3.93 9.33
C GLN A 75 -5.80 3.87 10.70
N HIS A 76 -7.02 3.35 10.75
CA HIS A 76 -7.83 3.17 11.96
C HIS A 76 -7.56 1.86 12.72
N LEU A 77 -6.74 0.95 12.17
CA LEU A 77 -6.40 -0.30 12.85
C LEU A 77 -5.39 -0.10 13.98
N PRO A 78 -5.38 -1.01 14.98
CA PRO A 78 -4.35 -1.03 16.01
C PRO A 78 -2.93 -1.11 15.41
N PRO A 79 -1.91 -0.53 16.06
CA PRO A 79 -0.54 -0.48 15.53
C PRO A 79 0.04 -1.85 15.15
N GLN A 80 -0.29 -2.89 15.90
CA GLN A 80 0.13 -4.28 15.62
C GLN A 80 -0.41 -4.77 14.27
N ASN A 81 -1.69 -4.57 14.01
CA ASN A 81 -2.34 -4.98 12.76
C ASN A 81 -1.83 -4.15 11.58
N LYS A 82 -1.67 -2.83 11.77
CA LYS A 82 -1.08 -1.94 10.76
C LYS A 82 0.34 -2.39 10.37
N LYS A 83 1.17 -2.77 11.36
CA LYS A 83 2.52 -3.32 11.11
C LYS A 83 2.48 -4.64 10.34
N LEU A 84 1.58 -5.56 10.71
CA LEU A 84 1.43 -6.82 10.01
C LEU A 84 1.07 -6.63 8.53
N ILE A 85 0.12 -5.74 8.25
CA ILE A 85 -0.30 -5.42 6.87
C ILE A 85 0.85 -4.80 6.10
N ARG A 86 1.58 -3.83 6.69
CA ARG A 86 2.73 -3.19 6.05
C ARG A 86 3.79 -4.21 5.65
N ASN A 87 4.19 -5.09 6.57
CA ASN A 87 5.19 -6.11 6.31
C ASN A 87 4.78 -7.03 5.13
N ASN A 88 3.51 -7.42 5.06
CA ASN A 88 3.00 -8.23 3.96
C ASN A 88 3.03 -7.49 2.61
N VAL A 89 2.64 -6.23 2.59
CA VAL A 89 2.66 -5.40 1.38
C VAL A 89 4.11 -5.18 0.88
N GLU A 90 5.05 -4.94 1.79
CA GLU A 90 6.48 -4.81 1.47
C GLU A 90 7.06 -6.10 0.88
N ALA A 91 6.73 -7.26 1.45
CA ALA A 91 7.17 -8.56 0.92
C ALA A 91 6.72 -8.78 -0.54
N ILE A 92 5.49 -8.38 -0.89
CA ILE A 92 4.97 -8.48 -2.26
C ILE A 92 5.71 -7.54 -3.22
N LYS A 93 6.11 -6.35 -2.76
CA LYS A 93 6.88 -5.40 -3.58
C LYS A 93 8.24 -5.97 -3.96
N ASN A 94 8.96 -6.51 -2.97
CA ASN A 94 10.28 -7.12 -3.19
C ASN A 94 10.18 -8.34 -4.10
N TRP A 95 9.12 -9.14 -3.99
CA TRP A 95 8.92 -10.30 -4.87
C TRP A 95 8.58 -9.96 -6.33
N LYS A 96 8.18 -8.72 -6.61
CA LYS A 96 7.98 -8.22 -7.98
C LYS A 96 9.27 -7.69 -8.58
N SER A 97 10.09 -6.97 -7.81
CA SER A 97 11.39 -6.48 -8.31
C SER A 97 12.31 -7.62 -8.75
N ASP A 98 12.28 -8.75 -8.04
CA ASP A 98 13.13 -9.91 -8.36
C ASP A 98 12.72 -10.68 -9.63
N LYS A 99 11.57 -10.35 -10.25
CA LYS A 99 11.10 -11.00 -11.49
C LYS A 99 11.25 -10.15 -12.75
N ASP A 100 11.59 -8.87 -12.58
CA ASP A 100 11.76 -7.91 -13.67
C ASP A 100 13.25 -7.72 -14.04
N ASP A 101 14.17 -8.41 -13.35
CA ASP A 101 15.60 -8.61 -13.68
C ASP A 101 15.85 -9.99 -14.32
#